data_AF-A0A7W1KBU5-F1
#
_entry.id   AF-A0A7W1KBU5-F1
#
_cell.length_a   1.000
_cell.length_b   1.000
_cell.length_c   1.000
_cell.angle_alpha   90.00
_cell.angle_beta   90.00
_cell.angle_gamma   90.00
#
_symmetry.space_group_name_H-M   'P 1'
#
loop_
_entity.id
_entity.type
_entity.pdbx_description
1 polymer ?
#
loop_
_entity_poly.entity_id
_entity_poly.type
_entity_poly.pdbx_seq_one_letter_code
_entity_poly.pdbx_strand_id
1 'polypeptide(L)'
;MDLSFILAAAEAAEHAGEEQHKSETPFFVLGLMLAAYAVAVSVYGFKKPDFPETASAARGVMSLGALLVVGAVGSAIYVAL
;
A
#
# COMPACT_ATOMS: atom_id res chain seq x y z
N MET A 1 4.10 13.28 -8.80
CA MET A 1 3.71 11.86 -8.82
C MET A 1 2.93 11.70 -10.11
N ASP A 2 3.55 11.13 -11.13
CA ASP A 2 3.03 11.14 -12.51
C ASP A 2 2.12 9.94 -12.79
N LEU A 3 1.19 10.12 -13.72
CA LEU A 3 0.13 9.16 -14.06
C LEU A 3 0.68 7.78 -14.45
N SER A 4 1.88 7.76 -15.05
CA SER A 4 2.61 6.55 -15.41
C SER A 4 2.99 5.69 -14.22
N PHE A 5 3.24 6.29 -13.06
CA PHE A 5 3.57 5.56 -11.83
C PHE A 5 2.34 4.86 -11.24
N ILE A 6 1.17 5.50 -11.36
CA ILE A 6 -0.11 4.93 -10.92
C ILE A 6 -0.51 3.76 -11.84
N LEU A 7 -0.30 3.92 -13.15
CA LEU A 7 -0.61 2.88 -14.12
C LEU A 7 0.32 1.67 -13.97
N ALA A 8 1.62 1.89 -13.78
CA ALA A 8 2.57 0.81 -13.51
C ALA A 8 2.25 0.04 -12.21
N ALA A 9 1.73 0.73 -11.19
CA ALA A 9 1.26 0.10 -9.97
C ALA A 9 -0.04 -0.72 -10.17
N ALA A 10 -0.92 -0.30 -11.09
CA ALA A 10 -2.14 -1.02 -11.43
C ALA A 10 -1.85 -2.27 -12.28
N GLU A 11 -0.97 -2.18 -13.29
CA GLU A 11 -0.56 -3.32 -14.11
C GLU A 11 0.21 -4.38 -13.29
N ALA A 12 1.06 -3.95 -12.35
CA ALA A 12 1.73 -4.85 -11.42
C ALA A 12 0.74 -5.59 -10.48
N ALA A 13 -0.44 -5.02 -10.23
CA ALA A 13 -1.49 -5.68 -9.46
C ALA A 13 -2.23 -6.76 -10.27
N GLU A 14 -2.36 -6.60 -11.59
CA GLU A 14 -2.99 -7.61 -12.46
C GLU A 14 -2.13 -8.86 -12.67
N HIS A 15 -0.80 -8.75 -12.64
CA HIS A 15 0.12 -9.89 -12.85
C HIS A 15 0.49 -10.67 -11.58
N ALA A 16 0.00 -10.26 -10.40
CA ALA A 16 0.30 -10.93 -9.13
C ALA A 16 -0.46 -12.25 -8.92
N GLY A 17 -1.24 -12.71 -9.90
CA GLY A 17 -2.09 -13.89 -9.81
C GLY A 17 -1.58 -15.17 -10.46
N GLU A 18 -0.42 -15.14 -11.14
CA GLU A 18 0.04 -16.30 -11.93
C GLU A 18 1.38 -16.85 -11.41
N GLU A 19 1.23 -17.76 -10.44
CA GLU A 19 2.09 -18.89 -10.03
C GLU A 19 3.59 -18.83 -10.34
N GLN A 20 4.48 -18.59 -9.33
CA GLN A 20 5.85 -19.16 -9.28
C GLN A 20 6.42 -19.37 -7.85
N HIS A 21 6.46 -20.64 -7.41
CA HIS A 21 7.52 -21.32 -6.64
C HIS A 21 8.29 -20.67 -5.45
N LYS A 22 7.87 -19.54 -4.87
CA LYS A 22 8.42 -18.99 -3.61
C LYS A 22 7.28 -18.62 -2.68
N SER A 23 7.37 -18.98 -1.39
CA SER A 23 6.28 -18.78 -0.40
C SER A 23 5.72 -17.36 -0.51
N GLU A 24 4.52 -17.22 -1.08
CA GLU A 24 3.88 -15.93 -1.42
C GLU A 24 3.28 -15.23 -0.18
N THR A 25 3.34 -15.93 0.95
CA THR A 25 2.87 -15.49 2.27
C THR A 25 3.31 -14.08 2.66
N PRO A 26 4.57 -13.63 2.50
CA PRO A 26 4.97 -12.29 2.91
C PRO A 26 4.35 -11.19 2.04
N PHE A 27 4.13 -11.45 0.74
CA PHE A 27 3.45 -10.50 -0.14
C PHE A 27 1.97 -10.35 0.24
N PHE A 28 1.26 -11.47 0.44
CA PHE A 28 -0.14 -11.42 0.89
C PHE A 28 -0.31 -10.75 2.25
N VAL A 29 0.57 -11.02 3.21
CA VAL A 29 0.50 -10.41 4.54
C VAL A 29 0.75 -8.91 4.47
N LEU A 30 1.80 -8.47 3.75
CA LEU A 30 2.14 -7.05 3.65
C LEU A 30 1.13 -6.28 2.79
N GLY A 31 0.65 -6.88 1.70
CA GLY A 31 -0.41 -6.33 0.86
C GLY A 31 -1.73 -6.18 1.62
N LEU A 32 -2.15 -7.20 2.39
CA LEU A 32 -3.36 -7.14 3.21
C LEU A 32 -3.23 -6.10 4.33
N MET A 33 -2.05 -6.00 4.95
CA MET A 33 -1.78 -4.97 5.96
C MET A 33 -1.86 -3.55 5.38
N LEU A 34 -1.35 -3.34 4.16
CA LEU A 34 -1.50 -2.09 3.41
C LEU A 34 -2.96 -1.80 3.07
N ALA A 35 -3.71 -2.80 2.59
CA ALA A 35 -5.12 -2.64 2.27
C ALA A 35 -5.96 -2.29 3.52
N ALA A 36 -5.73 -2.98 4.63
CA ALA A 36 -6.39 -2.70 5.90
C ALA A 36 -6.08 -1.27 6.39
N TYR A 37 -4.83 -0.83 6.25
CA TYR A 37 -4.43 0.54 6.58
C TYR A 37 -5.16 1.58 5.70
N ALA A 38 -5.22 1.36 4.39
CA ALA A 38 -5.89 2.26 3.45
C ALA A 38 -7.40 2.37 3.75
N VAL A 39 -8.06 1.25 4.04
CA VAL A 39 -9.47 1.23 4.45
C VAL A 39 -9.66 1.96 5.77
N ALA A 40 -8.81 1.74 6.76
CA ALA A 40 -8.90 2.43 8.05
C ALA A 40 -8.75 3.96 7.89
N VAL A 41 -7.77 4.42 7.10
CA VAL A 41 -7.59 5.85 6.81
C VAL A 41 -8.80 6.42 6.07
N SER A 42 -9.35 5.69 5.08
CA SER A 42 -10.55 6.11 4.35
C SER A 42 -11.76 6.25 5.28
N VAL A 43 -12.05 5.26 6.12
CA VAL A 43 -13.14 5.30 7.10
C VAL A 43 -12.93 6.45 8.09
N TYR A 44 -11.70 6.69 8.54
CA TYR A 44 -11.39 7.77 9.47
C TYR A 44 -11.56 9.15 8.82
N GLY A 45 -11.18 9.32 7.56
CA GLY A 45 -11.42 10.53 6.77
C GLY A 45 -12.91 10.80 6.56
N PHE A 46 -13.73 9.77 6.31
CA PHE A 46 -15.19 9.94 6.23
C PHE A 46 -15.83 10.31 7.57
N LYS A 47 -15.31 9.78 8.68
CA LYS A 47 -15.83 10.06 10.03
C LYS A 47 -15.39 11.42 10.58
N LYS A 48 -14.25 11.94 10.16
CA LYS A 48 -13.73 13.25 10.56
C LYS A 48 -13.40 14.07 9.32
N PRO A 49 -14.27 14.99 8.90
CA PRO A 49 -14.04 15.81 7.71
C PRO A 49 -12.80 16.73 7.84
N ASP A 50 -12.45 17.13 9.06
CA ASP A 50 -11.23 17.91 9.33
C ASP A 50 -9.97 17.05 9.43
N PHE A 51 -10.06 15.72 9.26
CA PHE A 51 -8.88 14.88 9.27
C PHE A 51 -8.06 15.04 7.98
N PRO A 52 -6.73 15.23 8.08
CA PRO A 52 -5.91 15.38 9.28
C PRO A 52 -5.87 16.83 9.84
N GLU A 53 -6.34 17.02 11.08
CA GLU A 53 -6.48 18.36 11.70
C GLU A 53 -5.15 19.08 11.96
N THR A 54 -4.04 18.32 12.04
CA THR A 54 -2.73 18.88 12.36
C THR A 54 -1.67 18.44 11.36
N ALA A 55 -0.71 19.34 11.09
CA ALA A 55 0.43 19.05 10.21
C ALA A 55 1.26 17.84 10.67
N SER A 56 1.29 17.56 11.97
CA SER A 56 1.96 16.38 12.53
C SER A 56 1.19 15.09 12.21
N ALA A 57 -0.14 15.10 12.35
CA ALA A 57 -0.98 13.96 11.98
C ALA A 57 -0.92 13.67 10.48
N ALA A 58 -0.95 14.71 9.64
CA ALA A 58 -0.79 14.58 8.19
C ALA A 58 0.54 13.88 7.83
N ARG A 59 1.64 14.33 8.43
CA ARG A 59 2.96 13.72 8.22
C ARG A 59 3.02 12.28 8.70
N GLY A 60 2.37 11.95 9.81
CA GLY A 60 2.30 10.57 10.32
C GLY A 60 1.54 9.62 9.39
N VAL A 61 0.41 10.06 8.84
CA VAL A 61 -0.35 9.27 7.85
C VAL A 61 0.47 9.07 6.58
N MET A 62 1.14 10.12 6.12
CA MET A 62 1.91 10.09 4.89
C MET A 62 3.17 9.21 5.02
N SER A 63 3.90 9.31 6.14
CA SER A 63 5.10 8.49 6.37
C SER A 63 4.76 7.02 6.58
N LEU A 64 3.69 6.72 7.32
CA LEU A 64 3.24 5.36 7.55
C LEU A 64 2.73 4.73 6.25
N GLY A 65 1.92 5.45 5.47
CA GLY A 65 1.49 5.01 4.14
C GLY A 65 2.67 4.74 3.21
N ALA A 66 3.66 5.64 3.15
CA ALA A 66 4.86 5.45 2.35
C ALA A 66 5.65 4.21 2.78
N LEU A 67 5.81 3.97 4.08
CA LEU A 67 6.48 2.77 4.61
C LEU A 67 5.77 1.48 4.22
N LEU A 68 4.45 1.44 4.34
CA LEU A 68 3.67 0.27 3.95
C LEU A 68 3.75 0.02 2.43
N VAL A 69 3.74 1.07 1.60
CA VAL A 69 3.93 0.94 0.16
C VAL A 69 5.30 0.37 -0.17
N VAL A 70 6.37 0.90 0.43
CA VAL A 70 7.74 0.40 0.21
C VAL A 70 7.86 -1.06 0.67
N GLY A 71 7.24 -1.43 1.80
CA GLY A 71 7.19 -2.81 2.27
C GLY A 71 6.45 -3.75 1.31
N ALA A 72 5.28 -3.33 0.82
CA ALA A 72 4.50 -4.11 -0.15
C ALA A 72 5.26 -4.29 -1.47
N VAL A 73 5.79 -3.20 -2.05
CA VAL A 73 6.60 -3.26 -3.29
C VAL A 73 7.88 -4.07 -3.09
N GLY A 74 8.58 -3.90 -1.96
CA GLY A 74 9.76 -4.69 -1.63
C GLY A 74 9.47 -6.18 -1.50
N SER A 75 8.32 -6.53 -0.90
CA SER A 75 7.86 -7.93 -0.83
C SER A 75 7.45 -8.49 -2.19
N ALA A 76 6.85 -7.68 -3.05
CA ALA A 76 6.51 -8.05 -4.42
C ALA A 76 7.78 -8.36 -5.23
N ILE A 77 8.80 -7.49 -5.14
CA ILE A 77 10.11 -7.71 -5.76
C ILE A 77 10.76 -8.97 -5.21
N TYR A 78 10.71 -9.19 -3.89
CA TYR A 78 11.32 -10.37 -3.26
C TYR A 78 10.67 -11.68 -3.70
N VAL A 79 9.34 -11.70 -3.85
CA VAL A 79 8.60 -12.85 -4.37
C VAL A 79 8.84 -13.05 -5.87
N ALA A 80 8.95 -11.96 -6.64
CA ALA A 80 9.11 -11.99 -8.10
C ALA A 80 10.53 -12.32 -8.60
N LEU A 81 11.57 -12.01 -7.82
CA LEU A 81 12.96 -12.44 -8.06
C LEU A 81 13.17 -13.91 -7.72
#